data_AF-A0A843IPL8-F1
#
_entry.id   AF-A0A843IPL8-F1
#
_cell.length_a   1.000
_cell.length_b   1.000
_cell.length_c   1.000
_cell.angle_alpha   90.00
_cell.angle_beta   90.00
_cell.angle_gamma   90.00
#
_symmetry.space_group_name_H-M   'P 1'
#
loop_
_entity.id
_entity.type
_entity.pdbx_description
1 polymer ?
#
loop_
_entity_poly.entity_id
_entity_poly.type
_entity_poly.pdbx_seq_one_letter_code
_entity_poly.pdbx_strand_id
1 'polypeptide(L)'
;MDSAMAIARNVRAVAVVSFLKKYDCESEIPIVWVEDMQLDLLQGTNADDLRDISQKHLMDIVTQMHLCKNYRDGLIVGVMPHMIMLHDLSVSADIQNACGYGDIADAEVISSVLRLALELAVEGREGRKIGTAFIIGNAQEIFTNSHQAIINPYKGQNPEDCDIRCENNWESVKEFAQLDGVFVIDSGGQIAAAGRFLNINTGTISLPGGMGGRHLAAAAITLDMPVIGITVSESGGIVRIFRDGRCIQTIRADIRMMN
;
A
#
# COMPACT_ATOMS: atom_id res chain seq x y z
N MET A 1 11.03 -26.61 -0.38
CA MET A 1 10.26 -26.34 -1.60
C MET A 1 9.47 -27.57 -2.05
N ASP A 2 10.09 -28.73 -2.22
CA ASP A 2 9.41 -29.94 -2.74
C ASP A 2 8.12 -30.32 -1.99
N SER A 3 8.14 -30.26 -0.66
CA SER A 3 6.94 -30.48 0.16
C SER A 3 5.84 -29.46 -0.13
N ALA A 4 6.19 -28.18 -0.30
CA ALA A 4 5.24 -27.13 -0.64
C ALA A 4 4.66 -27.34 -2.05
N MET A 5 5.49 -27.74 -3.00
CA MET A 5 5.06 -28.09 -4.37
C MET A 5 4.12 -29.29 -4.41
N ALA A 6 4.34 -30.30 -3.56
CA ALA A 6 3.42 -31.42 -3.41
C ALA A 6 2.07 -30.97 -2.81
N ILE A 7 2.10 -30.13 -1.77
CA ILE A 7 0.90 -29.56 -1.16
C ILE A 7 0.13 -28.72 -2.19
N ALA A 8 0.83 -27.83 -2.91
CA ALA A 8 0.26 -26.94 -3.91
C ALA A 8 -0.51 -27.71 -5.00
N ARG A 9 0.05 -28.82 -5.50
CA ARG A 9 -0.64 -29.69 -6.47
C ARG A 9 -1.90 -30.34 -5.88
N ASN A 10 -1.82 -30.83 -4.65
CA ASN A 10 -2.95 -31.49 -3.99
C ASN A 10 -4.12 -30.52 -3.73
N VAL A 11 -3.82 -29.28 -3.34
CA VAL A 11 -4.84 -28.27 -3.06
C VAL A 11 -5.23 -27.45 -4.29
N ARG A 12 -4.63 -27.75 -5.46
CA ARG A 12 -4.81 -27.00 -6.72
C ARG A 12 -4.54 -25.51 -6.53
N ALA A 13 -3.43 -25.19 -5.88
CA ALA A 13 -3.03 -23.82 -5.63
C ALA A 13 -2.78 -23.07 -6.95
N VAL A 14 -3.21 -21.80 -7.00
CA VAL A 14 -3.00 -20.92 -8.15
C VAL A 14 -1.57 -20.38 -8.21
N ALA A 15 -0.87 -20.35 -7.07
CA ALA A 15 0.53 -19.97 -6.99
C ALA A 15 1.19 -20.52 -5.72
N VAL A 16 2.52 -20.63 -5.76
CA VAL A 16 3.39 -20.81 -4.60
C VAL A 16 4.11 -19.49 -4.34
N VAL A 17 3.91 -18.90 -3.16
CA VAL A 17 4.57 -17.66 -2.75
C VAL A 17 5.76 -18.03 -1.88
N SER A 18 6.98 -17.86 -2.40
CA SER A 18 8.20 -18.35 -1.75
C SER A 18 9.06 -17.21 -1.23
N PHE A 19 9.25 -17.19 0.08
CA PHE A 19 10.19 -16.34 0.83
C PHE A 19 11.58 -16.98 0.96
N LEU A 20 11.80 -18.14 0.33
CA LEU A 20 13.12 -18.76 0.25
C LEU A 20 13.97 -18.04 -0.80
N LYS A 21 15.30 -18.16 -0.68
CA LYS A 21 16.24 -17.66 -1.70
C LYS A 21 15.87 -18.24 -3.07
N LYS A 22 15.70 -17.36 -4.07
CA LYS A 22 15.40 -17.74 -5.46
C LYS A 22 16.47 -18.68 -6.03
N TYR A 23 16.02 -19.73 -6.69
CA TYR A 23 16.86 -20.66 -7.44
C TYR A 23 16.06 -21.23 -8.62
N ASP A 24 16.76 -21.73 -9.63
CA ASP A 24 16.14 -22.28 -10.83
C ASP A 24 15.42 -23.60 -10.50
N CYS A 25 14.11 -23.64 -10.74
CA CYS A 25 13.32 -24.84 -10.63
C CYS A 25 12.20 -24.84 -11.67
N GLU A 26 11.97 -25.99 -12.28
CA GLU A 26 10.82 -26.20 -13.14
C GLU A 26 9.59 -26.49 -12.28
N SER A 27 8.49 -25.82 -12.59
CA SER A 27 7.25 -25.95 -11.84
C SER A 27 6.04 -25.77 -12.75
N GLU A 28 5.07 -26.67 -12.61
CA GLU A 28 3.76 -26.55 -13.28
C GLU A 28 2.88 -25.47 -12.63
N ILE A 29 3.15 -25.13 -11.36
CA ILE A 29 2.43 -24.08 -10.62
C ILE A 29 3.31 -22.83 -10.59
N PRO A 30 2.78 -21.63 -10.90
CA PRO A 30 3.55 -20.40 -10.85
C PRO A 30 4.19 -20.19 -9.47
N ILE A 31 5.48 -19.88 -9.45
CA ILE A 31 6.20 -19.54 -8.22
C ILE A 31 6.43 -18.03 -8.19
N VAL A 32 5.81 -17.36 -7.22
CA VAL A 32 6.04 -15.96 -6.90
C VAL A 32 7.18 -15.91 -5.88
N TRP A 33 8.36 -15.54 -6.34
CA TRP A 33 9.51 -15.34 -5.45
C TRP A 33 9.38 -14.02 -4.72
N VAL A 34 9.63 -14.03 -3.42
CA VAL A 34 9.54 -12.85 -2.57
C VAL A 34 10.93 -12.48 -2.09
N GLU A 35 11.28 -11.22 -2.30
CA GLU A 35 12.40 -10.58 -1.62
C GLU A 35 11.88 -9.95 -0.32
N ASP A 36 12.38 -10.40 0.83
CA ASP A 36 12.13 -9.78 2.13
C ASP A 36 13.47 -9.54 2.83
N MET A 37 13.80 -8.26 3.01
CA MET A 37 15.06 -7.84 3.60
C MET A 37 15.13 -8.03 5.13
N GLN A 38 14.07 -8.53 5.77
CA GLN A 38 13.97 -8.68 7.23
C GLN A 38 13.75 -10.13 7.71
N LEU A 39 13.68 -11.12 6.83
CA LEU A 39 13.50 -12.53 7.22
C LEU A 39 14.59 -13.01 8.21
N ASP A 40 15.81 -12.51 8.07
CA ASP A 40 16.94 -12.90 8.92
C ASP A 40 16.82 -12.38 10.37
N LEU A 41 15.97 -11.38 10.62
CA LEU A 41 15.74 -10.81 11.95
C LEU A 41 14.81 -11.67 12.82
N LEU A 42 14.22 -12.74 12.27
CA LEU A 42 13.32 -13.66 12.98
C LEU A 42 14.06 -14.72 13.81
N GLN A 43 15.39 -14.69 13.85
CA GLN A 43 16.18 -15.62 14.65
C GLN A 43 16.02 -15.33 16.15
N GLY A 44 15.39 -16.27 16.88
CA GLY A 44 15.29 -16.23 18.34
C GLY A 44 13.92 -15.82 18.91
N THR A 45 12.90 -15.65 18.06
CA THR A 45 11.52 -15.37 18.50
C THR A 45 10.79 -16.66 18.90
N ASN A 46 9.77 -16.57 19.76
CA ASN A 46 8.96 -17.75 20.10
C ASN A 46 8.06 -18.18 18.92
N ALA A 47 7.43 -19.35 19.02
CA ALA A 47 6.66 -19.93 17.92
C ALA A 47 5.43 -19.08 17.53
N ASP A 48 4.79 -18.42 18.49
CA ASP A 48 3.60 -17.59 18.24
C ASP A 48 3.99 -16.29 17.54
N ASP A 49 5.03 -15.60 18.02
CA ASP A 49 5.56 -14.39 17.39
C ASP A 49 6.06 -14.67 15.96
N LEU A 50 6.75 -15.80 15.76
CA LEU A 50 7.20 -16.22 14.43
C LEU A 50 6.01 -16.40 13.48
N ARG A 51 4.95 -17.07 13.95
CA ARG A 51 3.72 -17.26 13.16
C ARG A 51 3.07 -15.93 12.81
N ASP A 52 2.93 -15.03 13.77
CA ASP A 52 2.27 -13.74 13.57
C ASP A 52 3.04 -12.87 12.56
N ILE A 53 4.37 -12.84 12.66
CA ILE A 53 5.20 -12.11 11.71
C ILE A 53 5.14 -12.75 10.31
N SER A 54 5.27 -14.07 10.22
CA SER A 54 5.12 -14.82 8.97
C SER A 54 3.77 -14.58 8.30
N GLN A 55 2.69 -14.59 9.08
CA GLN A 55 1.36 -14.29 8.56
C GLN A 55 1.27 -12.86 8.02
N LYS A 56 1.83 -11.89 8.74
CA LYS A 56 1.85 -10.49 8.31
C LYS A 56 2.62 -10.30 7.01
N HIS A 57 3.81 -10.89 6.89
CA HIS A 57 4.62 -10.86 5.67
C HIS A 57 3.91 -11.49 4.47
N LEU A 58 3.22 -12.62 4.69
CA LEU A 58 2.39 -13.21 3.66
C LEU A 58 1.25 -12.27 3.23
N MET A 59 0.60 -11.59 4.17
CA MET A 59 -0.48 -10.65 3.88
C MET A 59 -0.01 -9.39 3.14
N ASP A 60 1.21 -8.92 3.40
CA ASP A 60 1.83 -7.83 2.64
C ASP A 60 1.95 -8.21 1.16
N ILE A 61 2.45 -9.41 0.86
CA ILE A 61 2.57 -9.92 -0.53
C ILE A 61 1.21 -10.21 -1.15
N VAL A 62 0.29 -10.83 -0.42
CA VAL A 62 -1.07 -11.07 -0.93
C VAL A 62 -1.74 -9.75 -1.31
N THR A 63 -1.56 -8.69 -0.52
CA THR A 63 -2.08 -7.36 -0.85
C THR A 63 -1.48 -6.84 -2.16
N GLN A 64 -0.17 -6.97 -2.35
CA GLN A 64 0.48 -6.57 -3.61
C GLN A 64 0.03 -7.41 -4.80
N MET A 65 -0.14 -8.73 -4.63
CA MET A 65 -0.66 -9.64 -5.67
C MET A 65 -2.05 -9.22 -6.16
N HIS A 66 -2.94 -8.82 -5.24
CA HIS A 66 -4.27 -8.30 -5.58
C HIS A 66 -4.18 -6.99 -6.37
N LEU A 67 -3.30 -6.06 -5.95
CA LEU A 67 -3.10 -4.77 -6.63
C LEU A 67 -2.56 -4.93 -8.06
N CYS A 68 -1.75 -5.96 -8.32
CA CYS A 68 -1.26 -6.29 -9.66
C CYS A 68 -2.31 -6.99 -10.54
N LYS A 69 -3.52 -7.29 -10.02
CA LYS A 69 -4.67 -7.89 -10.73
C LYS A 69 -4.46 -9.26 -11.39
N ASN A 70 -3.27 -9.85 -11.27
CA ASN A 70 -2.93 -11.16 -11.84
C ASN A 70 -3.44 -12.33 -10.99
N TYR A 71 -3.74 -12.09 -9.70
CA TYR A 71 -4.21 -13.09 -8.76
C TYR A 71 -5.42 -12.54 -8.00
N ARG A 72 -6.61 -13.05 -8.29
CA ARG A 72 -7.89 -12.53 -7.73
C ARG A 72 -8.58 -13.50 -6.77
N ASP A 73 -8.47 -14.79 -7.03
CA ASP A 73 -9.11 -15.84 -6.25
C ASP A 73 -8.25 -17.12 -6.26
N GLY A 74 -8.62 -18.04 -5.37
CA GLY A 74 -7.98 -19.35 -5.25
C GLY A 74 -6.95 -19.43 -4.12
N LEU A 75 -6.50 -20.66 -3.89
CA LEU A 75 -5.57 -20.97 -2.82
C LEU A 75 -4.13 -20.69 -3.25
N ILE A 76 -3.35 -20.06 -2.38
CA ILE A 76 -1.90 -19.97 -2.50
C ILE A 76 -1.22 -20.79 -1.42
N VAL A 77 0.00 -21.25 -1.71
CA VAL A 77 0.89 -21.89 -0.73
C VAL A 77 2.03 -20.94 -0.42
N GLY A 78 2.03 -20.34 0.78
CA GLY A 78 3.14 -19.55 1.30
C GLY A 78 4.26 -20.44 1.84
N VAL A 79 5.49 -20.21 1.42
CA VAL A 79 6.67 -21.01 1.80
C VAL A 79 7.70 -20.10 2.45
N MET A 80 8.04 -20.41 3.70
CA MET A 80 9.02 -19.71 4.51
C MET A 80 10.07 -20.70 5.04
N PRO A 81 11.22 -20.26 5.58
CA PRO A 81 12.29 -21.15 6.03
C PRO A 81 11.85 -22.28 6.97
N HIS A 82 10.84 -22.03 7.82
CA HIS A 82 10.38 -22.99 8.83
C HIS A 82 8.88 -23.27 8.79
N MET A 83 8.15 -22.74 7.81
CA MET A 83 6.68 -22.80 7.78
C MET A 83 6.15 -22.90 6.35
N ILE A 84 5.07 -23.67 6.19
CA ILE A 84 4.23 -23.66 5.00
C ILE A 84 2.84 -23.20 5.44
N MET A 85 2.30 -22.21 4.75
CA MET A 85 0.99 -21.62 5.03
C MET A 85 0.07 -21.82 3.82
N LEU A 86 -1.20 -22.11 4.08
CA LEU A 86 -2.24 -22.07 3.07
C LEU A 86 -3.06 -20.81 3.26
N HIS A 87 -3.32 -20.08 2.19
CA HIS A 87 -4.10 -18.86 2.23
C HIS A 87 -5.05 -18.80 1.05
N ASP A 88 -6.30 -18.41 1.30
CA ASP A 88 -7.29 -18.19 0.25
C ASP A 88 -7.32 -16.70 -0.11
N LEU A 89 -7.04 -16.39 -1.37
CA LEU A 89 -7.04 -15.02 -1.86
C LEU A 89 -8.42 -14.36 -1.72
N SER A 90 -9.52 -15.11 -1.81
CA SER A 90 -10.87 -14.53 -1.70
C SER A 90 -11.13 -13.89 -0.34
N VAL A 91 -10.54 -14.45 0.73
CA VAL A 91 -10.69 -13.92 2.10
C VAL A 91 -10.00 -12.55 2.23
N SER A 92 -8.90 -12.33 1.51
CA SER A 92 -8.19 -11.05 1.53
C SER A 92 -8.87 -10.00 0.67
N ALA A 93 -9.49 -10.40 -0.45
CA ALA A 93 -10.34 -9.51 -1.22
C ALA A 93 -11.52 -9.01 -0.37
N ASP A 94 -12.11 -9.89 0.46
CA ASP A 94 -13.15 -9.49 1.42
C ASP A 94 -12.63 -8.52 2.47
N ILE A 95 -11.38 -8.61 2.93
CA ILE A 95 -10.80 -7.64 3.87
C ILE A 95 -10.59 -6.27 3.20
N GLN A 96 -10.09 -6.23 1.96
CA GLN A 96 -9.96 -4.97 1.23
C GLN A 96 -11.32 -4.33 0.90
N ASN A 97 -12.32 -5.16 0.59
CA ASN A 97 -13.70 -4.73 0.39
C ASN A 97 -14.39 -4.33 1.71
N ALA A 98 -14.16 -5.07 2.81
CA ALA A 98 -14.71 -4.81 4.13
C ALA A 98 -14.05 -3.60 4.83
N CYS A 99 -12.84 -3.21 4.42
CA CYS A 99 -12.24 -1.93 4.78
C CYS A 99 -13.00 -0.73 4.18
N GLY A 100 -14.02 -0.94 3.34
CA GLY A 100 -15.09 0.03 3.11
C GLY A 100 -14.59 1.32 2.48
N TYR A 101 -13.91 1.20 1.34
CA TYR A 101 -13.41 2.36 0.60
C TYR A 101 -14.29 2.73 -0.61
N GLY A 102 -15.14 1.79 -1.06
CA GLY A 102 -16.00 1.95 -2.24
C GLY A 102 -17.12 2.97 -2.05
N ASP A 103 -17.36 3.42 -0.82
CA ASP A 103 -18.24 4.55 -0.50
C ASP A 103 -17.58 5.91 -0.79
N ILE A 104 -16.24 5.98 -0.87
CA ILE A 104 -15.48 7.21 -1.14
C ILE A 104 -15.06 7.32 -2.60
N ALA A 105 -14.49 6.26 -3.17
CA ALA A 105 -13.94 6.28 -4.52
C ALA A 105 -13.99 4.88 -5.15
N ASP A 106 -13.94 4.85 -6.48
CA ASP A 106 -13.88 3.58 -7.22
C ASP A 106 -12.62 2.78 -6.84
N ALA A 107 -12.76 1.45 -6.80
CA ALA A 107 -11.66 0.54 -6.45
C ALA A 107 -10.41 0.77 -7.32
N GLU A 108 -10.59 1.16 -8.58
CA GLU A 108 -9.47 1.46 -9.48
C GLU A 108 -8.67 2.68 -9.05
N VAL A 109 -9.34 3.73 -8.57
CA VAL A 109 -8.68 4.95 -8.08
C VAL A 109 -7.80 4.60 -6.88
N ILE A 110 -8.36 3.88 -5.91
CA ILE A 110 -7.64 3.46 -4.71
C ILE A 110 -6.48 2.53 -5.06
N SER A 111 -6.71 1.56 -5.96
CA SER A 111 -5.67 0.64 -6.43
C SER A 111 -4.53 1.37 -7.14
N SER A 112 -4.82 2.42 -7.93
CA SER A 112 -3.79 3.23 -8.59
C SER A 112 -2.98 4.05 -7.58
N VAL A 113 -3.63 4.66 -6.59
CA VAL A 113 -2.93 5.38 -5.51
C VAL A 113 -2.05 4.43 -4.70
N LEU A 114 -2.54 3.25 -4.34
CA LEU A 114 -1.77 2.27 -3.57
C LEU A 114 -0.57 1.74 -4.33
N ARG A 115 -0.73 1.43 -5.62
CA ARG A 115 0.39 1.02 -6.49
C ARG A 115 1.47 2.10 -6.55
N LEU A 116 1.08 3.34 -6.84
CA LEU A 116 2.01 4.46 -6.85
C LEU A 116 2.67 4.71 -5.49
N ALA A 117 1.92 4.58 -4.39
CA ALA A 117 2.45 4.70 -3.04
C ALA A 117 3.50 3.62 -2.72
N LEU A 118 3.28 2.38 -3.19
CA LEU A 118 4.24 1.29 -3.05
C LEU A 118 5.49 1.53 -3.90
N GLU A 119 5.34 2.01 -5.14
CA GLU A 119 6.49 2.42 -5.96
C GLU A 119 7.31 3.52 -5.28
N LEU A 120 6.65 4.58 -4.79
CA LEU A 120 7.29 5.66 -4.02
C LEU A 120 8.00 5.14 -2.76
N ALA A 121 7.40 4.16 -2.07
CA ALA A 121 8.00 3.56 -0.87
C ALA A 121 9.31 2.81 -1.19
N VAL A 122 9.40 2.20 -2.37
CA VAL A 122 10.57 1.44 -2.83
C VAL A 122 11.60 2.34 -3.48
N GLU A 123 11.22 3.04 -4.54
CA GLU A 123 12.09 3.83 -5.42
C GLU A 123 12.44 5.18 -4.81
N GLY A 124 11.48 5.77 -4.09
CA GLY A 124 11.57 7.17 -3.68
C GLY A 124 11.70 8.09 -4.90
N ARG A 125 12.62 9.05 -4.84
CA ARG A 125 13.04 9.83 -6.01
C ARG A 125 14.53 10.05 -5.99
N GLU A 126 15.19 9.82 -7.13
CA GLU A 126 16.64 9.97 -7.27
C GLU A 126 17.45 9.22 -6.18
N GLY A 127 16.95 8.05 -5.76
CA GLY A 127 17.56 7.23 -4.71
C GLY A 127 17.33 7.71 -3.28
N ARG A 128 16.53 8.76 -3.07
CA ARG A 128 16.14 9.25 -1.73
C ARG A 128 14.73 8.79 -1.40
N LYS A 129 14.55 8.29 -0.18
CA LYS A 129 13.21 7.99 0.35
C LYS A 129 12.44 9.30 0.53
N ILE A 130 11.15 9.28 0.20
CA ILE A 130 10.28 10.45 0.28
C ILE A 130 9.02 10.10 1.06
N GLY A 131 8.78 10.83 2.14
CA GLY A 131 7.50 10.80 2.82
C GLY A 131 6.43 11.47 1.98
N THR A 132 5.31 10.78 1.71
CA THR A 132 4.22 11.30 0.87
C THR A 132 2.87 11.03 1.53
N ALA A 133 1.87 11.87 1.26
CA ALA A 133 0.50 11.61 1.68
C ALA A 133 -0.49 11.96 0.57
N PHE A 134 -1.49 11.10 0.40
CA PHE A 134 -2.60 11.23 -0.54
C PHE A 134 -3.89 11.24 0.25
N ILE A 135 -4.72 12.26 0.03
CA ILE A 135 -6.08 12.34 0.60
C ILE A 135 -7.07 12.17 -0.54
N ILE A 136 -7.91 11.15 -0.45
CA ILE A 136 -8.88 10.77 -1.49
C ILE A 136 -10.30 11.06 -0.99
N GLY A 137 -11.08 11.81 -1.77
CA GLY A 137 -12.49 12.09 -1.49
C GLY A 137 -12.97 13.32 -2.25
N ASN A 138 -14.04 13.98 -1.79
CA ASN A 138 -14.53 15.21 -2.42
C ASN A 138 -13.47 16.33 -2.32
N ALA A 139 -12.83 16.67 -3.45
CA ALA A 139 -11.72 17.62 -3.47
C ALA A 139 -12.13 19.01 -2.94
N GLN A 140 -13.38 19.43 -3.17
CA GLN A 140 -13.83 20.76 -2.78
C GLN A 140 -14.07 20.89 -1.27
N GLU A 141 -14.56 19.82 -0.63
CA GLU A 141 -14.65 19.75 0.82
C GLU A 141 -13.25 19.74 1.44
N ILE A 142 -12.32 18.96 0.87
CA ILE A 142 -10.93 18.92 1.32
C ILE A 142 -10.31 20.32 1.23
N PHE A 143 -10.55 21.05 0.13
CA PHE A 143 -10.05 22.41 -0.07
C PHE A 143 -10.57 23.43 0.92
N THR A 144 -11.79 23.25 1.44
CA THR A 144 -12.35 24.13 2.48
C THR A 144 -11.62 23.97 3.81
N ASN A 145 -11.07 22.78 4.06
CA ASN A 145 -10.31 22.43 5.26
C ASN A 145 -8.78 22.38 5.02
N SER A 146 -8.29 23.13 4.03
CA SER A 146 -6.86 23.13 3.70
C SER A 146 -6.47 24.38 2.93
N HIS A 147 -5.18 24.70 2.90
CA HIS A 147 -4.66 25.84 2.16
C HIS A 147 -3.47 25.44 1.29
N GLN A 148 -3.34 26.13 0.15
CA GLN A 148 -2.24 25.93 -0.77
C GLN A 148 -1.01 26.70 -0.25
N ALA A 149 0.10 26.03 -0.01
CA ALA A 149 1.34 26.70 0.42
C ALA A 149 2.21 27.17 -0.75
N ILE A 150 2.23 26.40 -1.83
CA ILE A 150 3.03 26.66 -3.05
C ILE A 150 2.16 26.57 -4.30
N ILE A 151 2.62 27.05 -5.45
CA ILE A 151 1.83 26.95 -6.70
C ILE A 151 1.44 25.48 -6.94
N ASN A 152 0.14 25.24 -7.10
CA ASN A 152 -0.37 23.89 -7.37
C ASN A 152 0.01 23.47 -8.81
N PRO A 153 0.85 22.45 -9.01
CA PRO A 153 1.28 22.03 -10.34
C PRO A 153 0.14 21.44 -11.19
N TYR A 154 -0.90 20.90 -10.57
CA TYR A 154 -2.06 20.30 -11.26
C TYR A 154 -3.11 21.33 -11.69
N LYS A 155 -2.99 22.59 -11.27
CA LYS A 155 -3.95 23.63 -11.63
C LYS A 155 -3.77 24.05 -13.09
N GLY A 156 -4.82 23.85 -13.89
CA GLY A 156 -4.85 24.26 -15.31
C GLY A 156 -4.21 23.27 -16.28
N GLN A 157 -3.83 22.08 -15.79
CA GLN A 157 -3.38 20.98 -16.65
C GLN A 157 -4.57 20.29 -17.32
N ASN A 158 -4.29 19.50 -18.36
CA ASN A 158 -5.34 18.71 -19.01
C ASN A 158 -5.88 17.66 -18.03
N PRO A 159 -7.21 17.44 -17.98
CA PRO A 159 -7.78 16.43 -17.09
C PRO A 159 -7.20 15.03 -17.30
N GLU A 160 -6.91 14.64 -18.54
CA GLU A 160 -6.35 13.32 -18.86
C GLU A 160 -4.96 13.10 -18.25
N ASP A 161 -4.15 14.16 -18.18
CA ASP A 161 -2.82 14.14 -17.56
C ASP A 161 -2.90 14.20 -16.02
N CYS A 162 -4.07 14.53 -15.46
CA CYS A 162 -4.31 14.60 -14.02
C CYS A 162 -5.00 13.36 -13.46
N ASP A 163 -5.36 12.37 -14.27
CA ASP A 163 -5.98 11.14 -13.77
C ASP A 163 -4.94 10.24 -13.12
N ILE A 164 -5.16 9.83 -11.87
CA ILE A 164 -4.25 8.93 -11.14
C ILE A 164 -4.12 7.55 -11.80
N ARG A 165 -5.07 7.14 -12.63
CA ARG A 165 -5.03 5.89 -13.41
C ARG A 165 -4.10 6.00 -14.62
N CYS A 166 -3.70 7.21 -15.00
CA CYS A 166 -2.73 7.44 -16.06
C CYS A 166 -1.30 7.25 -15.50
N GLU A 167 -0.75 6.04 -15.66
CA GLU A 167 0.59 5.70 -15.16
C GLU A 167 1.70 6.59 -15.76
N ASN A 168 1.51 7.17 -16.96
CA ASN A 168 2.45 8.12 -17.55
C ASN A 168 2.64 9.39 -16.69
N ASN A 169 1.63 9.78 -15.92
CA ASN A 169 1.71 10.92 -15.00
C ASN A 169 2.44 10.57 -13.69
N TRP A 170 2.67 9.29 -13.38
CA TRP A 170 3.26 8.89 -12.10
C TRP A 170 4.67 9.45 -11.89
N GLU A 171 5.45 9.63 -12.96
CA GLU A 171 6.75 10.29 -12.86
C GLU A 171 6.65 11.74 -12.38
N SER A 172 5.60 12.46 -12.80
CA SER A 172 5.34 13.82 -12.30
C SER A 172 4.84 13.80 -10.85
N VAL A 173 4.00 12.83 -10.48
CA VAL A 173 3.62 12.64 -9.07
C VAL A 173 4.87 12.37 -8.22
N LYS A 174 5.78 11.50 -8.65
CA LYS A 174 7.04 11.21 -7.95
C LYS A 174 7.90 12.46 -7.80
N GLU A 175 7.95 13.32 -8.82
CA GLU A 175 8.68 14.58 -8.74
C GLU A 175 8.06 15.55 -7.72
N PHE A 176 6.74 15.69 -7.75
CA PHE A 176 6.00 16.56 -6.84
C PHE A 176 5.85 15.98 -5.42
N ALA A 177 6.15 14.70 -5.20
CA ALA A 177 6.08 14.08 -3.88
C ALA A 177 7.11 14.67 -2.89
N GLN A 178 8.15 15.30 -3.42
CA GLN A 178 9.15 16.05 -2.64
C GLN A 178 8.57 17.30 -1.96
N LEU A 179 7.42 17.79 -2.44
CA LEU A 179 6.78 18.98 -1.91
C LEU A 179 6.24 18.72 -0.49
N ASP A 180 6.28 19.75 0.35
CA ASP A 180 5.66 19.65 1.68
C ASP A 180 4.14 19.76 1.59
N GLY A 181 3.44 18.99 2.41
CA GLY A 181 1.99 18.81 2.36
C GLY A 181 1.54 17.49 1.73
N VAL A 182 0.30 17.48 1.24
CA VAL A 182 -0.39 16.30 0.70
C VAL A 182 -0.79 16.49 -0.76
N PHE A 183 -0.99 15.37 -1.45
CA PHE A 183 -1.79 15.31 -2.66
C PHE A 183 -3.27 15.21 -2.30
N VAL A 184 -4.11 15.90 -3.07
CA VAL A 184 -5.58 15.77 -3.00
C VAL A 184 -6.03 15.10 -4.28
N ILE A 185 -6.72 13.98 -4.14
CA ILE A 185 -7.27 13.18 -5.24
C ILE A 185 -8.79 13.19 -5.08
N ASP A 186 -9.48 13.66 -6.11
CA ASP A 186 -10.92 13.61 -6.15
C ASP A 186 -11.41 12.16 -6.22
N SER A 187 -12.60 11.88 -5.68
CA SER A 187 -13.26 10.58 -5.75
C SER A 187 -13.31 9.99 -7.17
N GLY A 188 -13.38 10.83 -8.21
CA GLY A 188 -13.36 10.41 -9.62
C GLY A 188 -11.99 10.00 -10.17
N GLY A 189 -10.90 10.17 -9.39
CA GLY A 189 -9.52 9.82 -9.77
C GLY A 189 -8.65 11.01 -10.19
N GLN A 190 -9.22 12.21 -10.27
CA GLN A 190 -8.45 13.39 -10.68
C GLN A 190 -7.57 13.91 -9.54
N ILE A 191 -6.28 14.07 -9.80
CA ILE A 191 -5.36 14.75 -8.89
C ILE A 191 -5.66 16.25 -8.93
N ALA A 192 -6.28 16.74 -7.88
CA ALA A 192 -6.76 18.13 -7.79
C ALA A 192 -5.67 19.08 -7.30
N ALA A 193 -4.78 18.61 -6.42
CA ALA A 193 -3.67 19.42 -5.92
C ALA A 193 -2.48 18.59 -5.42
N ALA A 194 -1.30 19.22 -5.41
CA ALA A 194 -0.11 18.77 -4.70
C ALA A 194 0.44 19.91 -3.81
N GLY A 195 1.20 19.55 -2.78
CA GLY A 195 1.85 20.53 -1.89
C GLY A 195 0.86 21.33 -1.03
N ARG A 196 -0.23 20.69 -0.59
CA ARG A 196 -1.32 21.34 0.16
C ARG A 196 -1.26 21.01 1.65
N PHE A 197 -1.48 22.00 2.51
CA PHE A 197 -1.50 21.81 3.95
C PHE A 197 -2.92 21.72 4.47
N LEU A 198 -3.17 20.72 5.32
CA LEU A 198 -4.49 20.48 5.92
C LEU A 198 -4.65 21.35 7.18
N ASN A 199 -5.79 22.05 7.28
CA ASN A 199 -6.16 22.87 8.43
C ASN A 199 -6.98 22.04 9.40
N ILE A 200 -6.31 21.17 10.15
CA ILE A 200 -6.94 20.11 10.95
C ILE A 200 -6.47 20.17 12.39
N ASN A 201 -7.36 19.80 13.31
CA ASN A 201 -7.02 19.70 14.73
C ASN A 201 -6.45 18.33 15.03
N THR A 202 -5.14 18.26 15.23
CA THR A 202 -4.45 17.01 15.52
C THR A 202 -4.45 16.61 17.00
N GLY A 203 -4.94 17.47 17.90
CA GLY A 203 -4.84 17.27 19.35
C GLY A 203 -5.68 16.12 19.91
N THR A 204 -6.69 15.66 19.16
CA THR A 204 -7.59 14.56 19.53
C THR A 204 -7.14 13.20 18.99
N ILE A 205 -6.16 13.18 18.09
CA ILE A 205 -5.67 11.95 17.46
C ILE A 205 -4.54 11.35 18.28
N SER A 206 -4.69 10.07 18.62
CA SER A 206 -3.62 9.27 19.22
C SER A 206 -3.14 8.24 18.20
N LEU A 207 -1.90 8.37 17.75
CA LEU A 207 -1.24 7.40 16.88
C LEU A 207 -0.12 6.67 17.62
N PRO A 208 0.17 5.41 17.25
CA PRO A 208 1.35 4.71 17.73
C PRO A 208 2.64 5.49 17.43
N GLY A 209 3.67 5.30 18.27
CA GLY A 209 4.98 5.92 18.07
C GLY A 209 5.61 5.58 16.71
N GLY A 210 6.43 6.49 16.18
CA GLY A 210 7.08 6.33 14.86
C GLY A 210 6.29 6.91 13.68
N MET A 211 5.14 7.55 13.93
CA MET A 211 4.32 8.23 12.92
C MET A 211 4.53 9.75 13.00
N GLY A 212 5.08 10.35 11.92
CA GLY A 212 5.32 11.79 11.81
C GLY A 212 4.12 12.63 11.35
N GLY A 213 4.35 13.92 11.05
CA GLY A 213 3.31 14.91 10.77
C GLY A 213 2.30 14.53 9.67
N ARG A 214 2.75 13.93 8.56
CA ARG A 214 1.85 13.48 7.47
C ARG A 214 0.89 12.37 7.89
N HIS A 215 1.31 11.48 8.79
CA HIS A 215 0.44 10.43 9.33
C HIS A 215 -0.62 11.01 10.25
N LEU A 216 -0.21 11.91 11.15
CA LEU A 216 -1.11 12.63 12.03
C LEU A 216 -2.12 13.44 11.23
N ALA A 217 -1.67 14.04 10.13
CA ALA A 217 -2.51 14.81 9.24
C ALA A 217 -3.56 13.94 8.53
N ALA A 218 -3.14 12.79 7.98
CA ALA A 218 -4.03 11.83 7.36
C ALA A 218 -5.07 11.27 8.35
N ALA A 219 -4.64 10.91 9.57
CA ALA A 219 -5.55 10.44 10.60
C ALA A 219 -6.58 11.53 10.97
N ALA A 220 -6.14 12.74 11.30
CA ALA A 220 -7.05 13.81 11.70
C ALA A 220 -8.07 14.17 10.61
N ILE A 221 -7.67 14.34 9.35
CA ILE A 221 -8.63 14.66 8.30
C ILE A 221 -9.64 13.53 8.07
N THR A 222 -9.22 12.26 8.15
CA THR A 222 -10.14 11.12 8.02
C THR A 222 -11.11 10.99 9.20
N LEU A 223 -10.82 11.62 10.34
CA LEU A 223 -11.75 11.70 11.47
C LEU A 223 -12.80 12.79 11.26
N ASP A 224 -12.38 13.92 10.68
CA ASP A 224 -13.22 15.11 10.53
C ASP A 224 -14.14 15.06 9.30
N MET A 225 -13.80 14.24 8.29
CA MET A 225 -14.55 14.15 7.04
C MET A 225 -14.45 12.78 6.36
N PRO A 226 -15.43 12.41 5.51
CA PRO A 226 -15.44 11.13 4.81
C PRO A 226 -14.42 11.10 3.67
N VAL A 227 -13.15 10.87 4.01
CA VAL A 227 -12.03 10.71 3.08
C VAL A 227 -11.19 9.48 3.41
N ILE A 228 -10.30 9.10 2.52
CA ILE A 228 -9.26 8.08 2.75
C ILE A 228 -7.90 8.77 2.76
N GLY A 229 -7.09 8.47 3.77
CA GLY A 229 -5.71 8.94 3.84
C GLY A 229 -4.72 7.81 3.54
N ILE A 230 -3.87 7.96 2.53
CA ILE A 230 -2.79 7.01 2.24
C ILE A 230 -1.46 7.72 2.46
N THR A 231 -0.57 7.14 3.26
CA THR A 231 0.74 7.74 3.55
C THR A 231 1.87 6.78 3.23
N VAL A 232 2.95 7.32 2.67
CA VAL A 232 4.24 6.66 2.45
C VAL A 232 5.22 7.17 3.50
N SER A 233 5.80 6.25 4.27
CA SER A 233 6.79 6.59 5.31
C SER A 233 8.20 6.71 4.74
N GLU A 234 8.81 7.87 4.92
CA GLU A 234 10.20 8.15 4.50
C GLU A 234 11.20 7.17 5.12
N SER A 235 11.03 6.86 6.40
CA SER A 235 11.99 6.09 7.19
C SER A 235 11.97 4.57 6.97
N GLY A 236 10.97 4.02 6.28
CA GLY A 236 10.75 2.58 6.34
C GLY A 236 10.09 1.91 5.13
N GLY A 237 9.77 2.65 4.07
CA GLY A 237 9.09 2.05 2.90
C GLY A 237 7.75 1.40 3.28
N ILE A 238 7.07 1.97 4.28
CA ILE A 238 5.77 1.47 4.76
C ILE A 238 4.69 2.37 4.19
N VAL A 239 3.69 1.75 3.57
CA VAL A 239 2.45 2.41 3.16
C VAL A 239 1.38 2.15 4.22
N ARG A 240 0.62 3.18 4.59
CA ARG A 240 -0.47 3.07 5.55
C ARG A 240 -1.74 3.66 4.99
N ILE A 241 -2.87 3.07 5.36
CA ILE A 241 -4.20 3.52 4.98
C ILE A 241 -4.95 3.95 6.25
N PHE A 242 -5.53 5.14 6.20
CA PHE A 242 -6.26 5.78 7.27
C PHE A 242 -7.72 6.00 6.89
N ARG A 243 -8.61 5.71 7.84
CA ARG A 243 -10.05 5.92 7.77
C ARG A 243 -10.58 6.16 9.18
N ASP A 244 -11.53 7.07 9.34
CA ASP A 244 -12.19 7.38 10.62
C ASP A 244 -11.20 7.65 11.78
N GLY A 245 -10.10 8.35 11.48
CA GLY A 245 -9.07 8.67 12.47
C GLY A 245 -8.09 7.55 12.81
N ARG A 246 -8.19 6.39 12.16
CA ARG A 246 -7.42 5.18 12.49
C ARG A 246 -6.62 4.68 11.31
N CYS A 247 -5.43 4.16 11.60
CA CYS A 247 -4.67 3.36 10.64
C CYS A 247 -5.32 1.98 10.53
N ILE A 248 -6.05 1.72 9.45
CA ILE A 248 -6.78 0.47 9.25
C ILE A 248 -5.96 -0.59 8.50
N GLN A 249 -4.92 -0.16 7.76
CA GLN A 249 -4.02 -1.09 7.08
C GLN A 249 -2.59 -0.54 7.05
N THR A 250 -1.61 -1.43 7.17
CA THR A 250 -0.18 -1.15 7.02
C THR A 250 0.39 -2.18 6.08
N ILE A 251 1.06 -1.73 5.02
CA ILE A 251 1.64 -2.55 3.97
C ILE A 251 3.13 -2.26 3.92
N ARG A 252 3.95 -3.31 4.00
CA ARG A 252 5.40 -3.20 3.80
C ARG A 252 5.75 -3.27 2.32
N ALA A 253 6.49 -2.29 1.82
CA ALA A 253 6.95 -2.28 0.43
C ALA A 253 8.35 -2.91 0.27
N ASP A 254 9.08 -3.14 1.37
CA ASP A 254 10.38 -3.83 1.37
C ASP A 254 10.25 -5.36 1.27
N ILE A 255 9.04 -5.87 1.36
CA ILE A 255 8.66 -7.25 1.04
C ILE A 255 8.01 -7.19 -0.34
N ARG A 256 8.63 -7.76 -1.37
CA ARG A 256 8.13 -7.60 -2.75
C ARG A 256 8.27 -8.84 -3.60
N MET A 257 7.38 -8.96 -4.57
CA MET A 257 7.50 -9.96 -5.62
C MET A 257 8.73 -9.65 -6.48
N MET A 258 9.57 -10.65 -6.71
CA MET A 258 10.66 -10.57 -7.67
C MET A 258 10.10 -10.75 -9.08
N ASN A 259 10.50 -9.87 -9.99
CA ASN A 259 10.25 -10.03 -11.42
C ASN A 259 11.07 -11.19 -12.03
#